data_AF-A0A7R9LZ06-F1
#
_entry.id   AF-A0A7R9LZ06-F1
#
_cell.length_a   1.000
_cell.length_b   1.000
_cell.length_c   1.000
_cell.angle_alpha   90.00
_cell.angle_beta   90.00
_cell.angle_gamma   90.00
#
_symmetry.space_group_name_H-M   'P 1'
#
loop_
_entity.id
_entity.type
_entity.pdbx_description
1 polymer ?
#
loop_
_entity_poly.entity_id
_entity_poly.type
_entity_poly.pdbx_seq_one_letter_code
_entity_poly.pdbx_strand_id
1 'polypeptide(L)'
;LANQTKINALRDRERIGNRLTPREKRQLVKLEENERIITREEQYLLTYRGSLFYKLRNLVRPLQIGLGLLAVILSLIVWISLLITNIDKAMHSLGMKMGYALPKPQIPNPIDIILVTFQRVFPLDYILILLMSLFFVLATMSGLKNLGIWFFFVRLYKIRVKKSSPQALLMLFGTLMLTTLGINILFYCISP
;
A
#
# COMPACT_ATOMS: atom_id res chain seq x y z
N LEU A 1 -5.84 -35.13 -10.37
CA LEU A 1 -6.32 -36.44 -9.85
C LEU A 1 -7.66 -36.87 -10.42
N ALA A 2 -8.79 -36.22 -10.11
CA ALA A 2 -10.12 -36.67 -10.57
C ALA A 2 -10.32 -36.64 -12.12
N ASN A 3 -9.66 -35.73 -12.83
CA ASN A 3 -9.71 -35.68 -14.30
C ASN A 3 -8.82 -36.75 -14.94
N GLN A 4 -7.65 -37.02 -14.37
CA GLN A 4 -6.73 -38.07 -14.85
C GLN A 4 -7.31 -39.47 -14.73
N THR A 5 -7.99 -39.77 -13.62
CA THR A 5 -8.66 -41.07 -13.46
C THR A 5 -9.79 -41.27 -14.47
N LYS A 6 -10.52 -40.21 -14.82
CA LYS A 6 -11.56 -40.24 -15.86
C LYS A 6 -10.99 -40.40 -17.26
N ILE A 7 -9.88 -39.73 -17.58
CA ILE A 7 -9.18 -39.88 -18.87
C ILE A 7 -8.66 -41.32 -19.03
N ASN A 8 -8.03 -41.87 -17.99
CA ASN A 8 -7.51 -43.24 -17.99
C ASN A 8 -8.63 -44.27 -18.13
N ALA A 9 -9.74 -44.13 -17.39
CA ALA A 9 -10.89 -45.02 -17.50
C ALA A 9 -11.53 -45.02 -18.90
N LEU A 10 -11.59 -43.85 -19.57
CA LEU A 10 -12.11 -43.75 -20.93
C LEU A 10 -11.13 -44.33 -21.96
N ARG A 11 -9.81 -44.16 -21.78
CA ARG A 11 -8.78 -44.81 -22.60
C ARG A 11 -8.77 -46.32 -22.45
N ASP A 12 -8.92 -46.83 -21.23
CA ASP A 12 -8.97 -48.27 -20.98
C ASP A 12 -10.20 -48.91 -21.63
N ARG A 13 -11.36 -48.22 -21.60
CA ARG A 13 -12.55 -48.64 -22.34
C ARG A 13 -12.34 -48.69 -23.85
N GLU A 14 -11.61 -47.73 -24.42
CA GLU A 14 -11.25 -47.75 -25.85
C GLU A 14 -10.29 -48.91 -26.17
N ARG A 15 -9.33 -49.18 -25.29
CA ARG A 15 -8.29 -50.21 -25.44
C ARG A 15 -8.85 -51.64 -25.34
N ILE A 16 -9.88 -51.86 -24.53
CA ILE A 16 -10.57 -53.14 -24.35
C ILE A 16 -11.45 -53.48 -25.59
N GLY A 17 -11.50 -52.61 -26.61
CA GLY A 17 -12.22 -52.86 -27.86
C GLY A 17 -13.69 -52.41 -27.83
N ASN A 18 -14.13 -51.76 -26.75
CA ASN A 18 -15.44 -51.13 -26.70
C ASN A 18 -15.41 -49.81 -27.48
N ARG A 19 -16.23 -49.71 -28.54
CA ARG A 19 -16.39 -48.47 -29.30
C ARG A 19 -17.02 -47.40 -28.41
N LEU A 20 -16.22 -46.42 -27.99
CA LEU A 20 -16.69 -45.21 -27.31
C LEU A 20 -17.79 -44.54 -28.13
N THR A 21 -18.85 -44.11 -27.44
CA THR A 21 -19.90 -43.32 -28.08
C THR A 21 -19.34 -41.98 -28.58
N PRO A 22 -19.95 -41.34 -29.60
CA PRO A 22 -19.51 -40.04 -30.10
C PRO A 22 -19.45 -38.95 -29.01
N ARG A 23 -20.30 -39.07 -27.98
CA ARG A 23 -20.33 -38.17 -26.82
C ARG A 23 -19.13 -38.40 -25.90
N GLU A 24 -18.81 -39.64 -25.59
CA GLU A 24 -17.65 -39.99 -24.75
C GLU A 24 -16.33 -39.62 -25.44
N LYS A 25 -16.23 -39.79 -26.78
CA LYS A 25 -15.06 -39.32 -27.54
C LYS A 25 -14.88 -37.80 -27.43
N ARG A 26 -15.95 -37.01 -27.57
CA ARG A 26 -15.89 -35.55 -27.39
C ARG A 26 -15.50 -35.16 -25.96
N GLN A 27 -16.00 -35.88 -24.97
CA GLN A 27 -15.62 -35.65 -23.57
C GLN A 27 -14.15 -35.97 -23.30
N LEU A 28 -13.62 -37.07 -23.86
CA LEU A 28 -12.21 -37.43 -23.76
C LEU A 28 -11.33 -36.32 -24.34
N VAL A 29 -11.62 -35.85 -25.56
CA VAL A 29 -10.86 -34.77 -26.21
C VAL A 29 -10.88 -33.49 -25.36
N LYS A 30 -12.04 -33.11 -24.84
CA LYS A 30 -12.18 -31.91 -23.99
C LYS A 30 -11.41 -32.05 -22.67
N LEU A 31 -11.40 -33.24 -22.08
CA LEU A 31 -10.65 -33.51 -20.84
C LEU A 31 -9.13 -33.48 -21.09
N GLU A 32 -8.65 -34.07 -22.19
CA GLU A 32 -7.24 -34.02 -22.57
C GLU A 32 -6.77 -32.60 -22.90
N GLU A 33 -7.61 -31.79 -23.56
CA GLU A 33 -7.29 -30.39 -23.86
C GLU A 33 -7.17 -29.56 -22.59
N ASN A 34 -8.12 -29.70 -21.65
CA ASN A 34 -8.06 -29.05 -20.35
C ASN A 34 -6.82 -29.46 -19.55
N GLU A 35 -6.46 -30.76 -19.57
CA GLU A 35 -5.25 -31.22 -18.90
C GLU A 35 -4.00 -30.57 -19.48
N ARG A 36 -3.89 -30.49 -20.81
CA ARG A 36 -2.77 -29.82 -21.51
C ARG A 36 -2.67 -28.33 -21.18
N ILE A 37 -3.80 -27.64 -21.07
CA ILE A 37 -3.83 -26.22 -20.69
C ILE A 37 -3.31 -26.05 -19.26
N ILE A 38 -3.81 -26.86 -18.32
CA ILE A 38 -3.39 -26.82 -16.91
C ILE A 38 -1.90 -27.14 -16.78
N THR A 39 -1.40 -28.17 -17.49
CA THR A 39 0.03 -28.53 -17.41
C THR A 39 0.93 -27.42 -17.95
N ARG A 40 0.50 -26.73 -19.02
CA ARG A 40 1.23 -25.57 -19.56
C ARG A 40 1.29 -24.44 -18.54
N GLU A 41 0.16 -24.09 -17.93
CA GLU A 41 0.13 -23.05 -16.89
C GLU A 41 0.99 -23.43 -15.68
N GLU A 42 0.96 -24.68 -15.23
CA GLU A 42 1.84 -25.17 -14.17
C GLU A 42 3.32 -25.07 -14.55
N GLN A 43 3.70 -25.41 -15.79
CA GLN A 43 5.08 -25.26 -16.27
C GLN A 43 5.51 -23.79 -16.32
N TYR A 44 4.64 -22.87 -16.77
CA TYR A 44 4.91 -21.43 -16.71
C TYR A 44 5.08 -20.95 -15.27
N LEU A 45 4.21 -21.39 -14.36
CA LEU A 45 4.29 -21.06 -12.94
C LEU A 45 5.53 -21.64 -12.27
N LEU A 46 5.93 -22.88 -12.59
CA LEU A 46 7.14 -23.53 -12.06
C LEU A 46 8.40 -22.82 -12.54
N THR A 47 8.46 -22.43 -13.82
CA THR A 47 9.55 -21.61 -14.37
C THR A 47 9.61 -20.25 -13.67
N TYR A 48 8.47 -19.65 -13.36
CA TYR A 48 8.39 -18.40 -12.58
C TYR A 48 8.70 -18.58 -11.08
N ARG A 49 8.47 -19.78 -10.53
CA ARG A 49 8.67 -20.13 -9.12
C ARG A 49 10.11 -20.54 -8.82
N GLY A 50 10.84 -21.01 -9.84
CA GLY A 50 12.21 -21.52 -9.75
C GLY A 50 13.32 -20.47 -9.68
N SER A 51 13.09 -19.24 -10.11
CA SER A 51 14.14 -18.21 -10.06
C SER A 51 14.00 -17.40 -8.78
N LEU A 52 15.08 -17.36 -7.99
CA LEU A 52 15.40 -16.56 -6.79
C LEU A 52 14.40 -15.50 -6.29
N PHE A 53 13.75 -14.74 -7.18
CA PHE A 53 12.63 -13.84 -6.94
C PHE A 53 11.49 -14.41 -6.09
N TYR A 54 11.11 -15.69 -6.20
CA TYR A 54 10.05 -16.27 -5.34
C TYR A 54 10.49 -16.39 -3.88
N LYS A 55 11.74 -16.83 -3.63
CA LYS A 55 12.32 -16.89 -2.29
C LYS A 55 12.51 -15.49 -1.71
N LEU A 56 13.04 -14.56 -2.51
CA LEU A 56 13.17 -13.15 -2.12
C LEU A 56 11.80 -12.54 -1.76
N ARG A 57 10.77 -12.80 -2.58
CA ARG A 57 9.40 -12.32 -2.33
C ARG A 57 8.80 -12.93 -1.07
N ASN A 58 9.08 -14.19 -0.76
CA ASN A 58 8.62 -14.81 0.47
C ASN A 58 9.27 -14.20 1.73
N LEU A 59 10.55 -13.77 1.63
CA LEU A 59 11.25 -13.07 2.70
C LEU A 59 10.81 -11.60 2.83
N VAL A 60 10.47 -10.94 1.72
CA VAL A 60 9.98 -9.56 1.70
C VAL A 60 8.56 -9.44 2.27
N ARG A 61 7.73 -10.48 2.19
CA ARG A 61 6.35 -10.46 2.74
C ARG A 61 6.26 -10.14 4.24
N PRO A 62 6.97 -10.83 5.15
CA PRO A 62 6.91 -10.49 6.57
C PRO A 62 7.52 -9.10 6.84
N LEU A 63 8.59 -8.72 6.13
CA LEU A 63 9.16 -7.37 6.23
C LEU A 63 8.17 -6.28 5.80
N GLN A 64 7.39 -6.52 4.74
CA GLN A 64 6.36 -5.60 4.27
C GLN A 64 5.24 -5.43 5.31
N ILE A 65 4.84 -6.51 5.98
CA ILE A 65 3.84 -6.46 7.06
C ILE A 65 4.40 -5.70 8.27
N GLY A 66 5.64 -5.97 8.66
CA GLY A 66 6.33 -5.26 9.75
C GLY A 66 6.46 -3.76 9.47
N LEU A 67 6.90 -3.38 8.26
CA LEU A 67 6.96 -1.99 7.81
C LEU A 67 5.57 -1.33 7.78
N GLY A 68 4.53 -2.07 7.38
CA GLY A 68 3.15 -1.59 7.41
C GLY A 68 2.68 -1.31 8.85
N LEU A 69 2.98 -2.20 9.79
CA LEU A 69 2.63 -2.02 11.20
C LEU A 69 3.35 -0.81 11.81
N LEU A 70 4.66 -0.68 11.56
CA LEU A 70 5.45 0.48 11.97
C LEU A 70 4.89 1.78 11.39
N ALA A 71 4.51 1.78 10.12
CA ALA A 71 3.89 2.93 9.45
C ALA A 71 2.55 3.33 10.10
N VAL A 72 1.71 2.37 10.49
CA VAL A 72 0.45 2.65 11.20
C VAL A 72 0.74 3.28 12.57
N ILE A 73 1.67 2.71 13.34
CA ILE A 73 2.05 3.26 14.64
C ILE A 73 2.58 4.69 14.50
N LEU A 74 3.50 4.93 13.56
CA LEU A 74 4.03 6.27 13.28
C LEU A 74 2.90 7.24 12.91
N SER A 75 1.98 6.83 12.03
CA SER A 75 0.86 7.67 11.62
C SER A 75 -0.07 8.04 12.78
N LEU A 76 -0.31 7.11 13.71
CA LEU A 76 -1.12 7.36 14.90
C LEU A 76 -0.42 8.34 15.85
N ILE A 77 0.89 8.19 16.05
CA ILE A 77 1.69 9.13 16.85
C ILE A 77 1.57 10.54 16.27
N VAL A 78 1.73 10.69 14.95
CA VAL A 78 1.63 12.01 14.32
C VAL A 78 0.21 12.57 14.38
N TRP A 79 -0.80 11.73 14.20
CA TRP A 79 -2.19 12.16 14.32
C TRP A 79 -2.53 12.65 15.73
N ILE A 80 -2.13 11.91 16.77
CA ILE A 80 -2.31 12.30 18.18
C ILE A 80 -1.57 13.61 18.47
N SER A 81 -0.33 13.72 17.98
CA SER A 81 0.50 14.91 18.11
C SER A 81 -0.18 16.15 17.54
N LEU A 82 -0.65 16.05 16.29
CA LEU A 82 -1.41 17.11 15.63
C LEU A 82 -2.68 17.47 16.41
N LEU A 83 -3.40 16.48 16.92
CA LEU A 83 -4.62 16.69 17.70
C LEU A 83 -4.31 17.48 18.97
N ILE A 84 -3.29 17.07 19.73
CA ILE A 84 -2.83 17.77 20.95
C ILE A 84 -2.41 19.20 20.62
N THR A 85 -1.61 19.42 19.56
CA THR A 85 -1.18 20.77 19.15
C THR A 85 -2.36 21.66 18.76
N ASN A 86 -3.38 21.12 18.08
CA ASN A 86 -4.58 21.88 17.74
C ASN A 86 -5.44 22.20 18.97
N ILE A 87 -5.55 21.28 19.94
CA ILE A 87 -6.23 21.55 21.22
C ILE A 87 -5.48 22.62 22.02
N ASP A 88 -4.15 22.53 22.10
CA ASP A 88 -3.34 23.51 22.84
C ASP A 88 -3.48 24.91 22.23
N LYS A 89 -3.44 25.00 20.89
CA LYS A 89 -3.74 26.24 20.16
C LYS A 89 -5.17 26.73 20.36
N ALA A 90 -6.17 25.85 20.49
CA ALA A 90 -7.55 26.26 20.72
C ALA A 90 -7.78 26.80 22.13
N MET A 91 -7.12 26.22 23.14
CA MET A 91 -7.32 26.57 24.56
C MET A 91 -6.45 27.75 25.02
N HIS A 92 -5.22 27.85 24.55
CA HIS A 92 -4.22 28.78 25.11
C HIS A 92 -3.72 29.85 24.13
N SER A 93 -4.35 29.98 22.95
CA SER A 93 -4.00 30.99 21.96
C SER A 93 -4.23 32.43 22.46
N LEU A 94 -3.34 33.34 22.04
CA LEU A 94 -3.44 34.80 22.25
C LEU A 94 -4.61 35.49 21.51
N GLY A 95 -5.60 34.72 21.05
CA GLY A 95 -6.82 35.19 20.40
C GLY A 95 -6.69 35.45 18.89
N MET A 96 -7.83 35.74 18.24
CA MET A 96 -7.94 35.92 16.78
C MET A 96 -7.03 37.03 16.21
N LYS A 97 -6.73 38.06 17.01
CA LYS A 97 -5.92 39.22 16.58
C LYS A 97 -4.44 38.89 16.37
N MET A 98 -3.94 37.82 16.98
CA MET A 98 -2.55 37.35 16.86
C MET A 98 -2.45 36.04 16.04
N GLY A 99 -3.49 35.69 15.27
CA GLY A 99 -3.45 34.54 14.37
C GLY A 99 -3.31 33.18 15.05
N TYR A 100 -3.72 33.07 16.32
CA TYR A 100 -3.51 31.86 17.13
C TYR A 100 -2.05 31.46 17.33
N ALA A 101 -1.14 32.43 17.32
CA ALA A 101 0.25 32.21 17.69
C ALA A 101 0.32 31.71 19.14
N LEU A 102 0.96 30.55 19.33
CA LEU A 102 1.20 29.94 20.63
C LEU A 102 2.70 30.06 20.93
N PRO A 103 3.13 31.09 21.68
CA PRO A 103 4.55 31.39 21.86
C PRO A 103 5.27 30.39 22.77
N LYS A 104 4.54 29.63 23.58
CA LYS A 104 5.08 28.52 24.38
C LYS A 104 4.09 27.35 24.33
N PRO A 105 4.48 26.19 23.77
CA PRO A 105 3.70 24.96 23.92
C PRO A 105 3.60 24.63 25.41
N GLN A 106 2.39 24.51 25.94
CA GLN A 106 2.21 24.12 27.35
C GLN A 106 2.04 22.61 27.48
N ILE A 107 1.58 21.95 26.42
CA ILE A 107 1.38 20.50 26.40
C ILE A 107 2.54 19.85 25.63
N PRO A 108 3.26 18.90 26.24
CA PRO A 108 4.36 18.21 25.58
C PRO A 108 3.84 17.36 24.42
N ASN A 109 4.34 17.63 23.22
CA ASN A 109 3.98 16.92 22.00
C ASN A 109 4.79 15.61 21.88
N PRO A 110 4.15 14.44 21.65
CA PRO A 110 4.87 13.17 21.57
C PRO A 110 5.92 13.12 20.45
N ILE A 111 5.72 13.79 19.31
CA ILE A 111 6.76 13.91 18.27
C ILE A 111 8.00 14.62 18.82
N ASP A 112 7.82 15.71 19.56
CA ASP A 112 8.94 16.54 20.05
C ASP A 112 9.81 15.74 21.02
N ILE A 113 9.20 14.94 21.90
CA ILE A 113 9.93 14.05 22.82
C ILE A 113 10.76 13.03 22.05
N ILE A 114 10.19 12.45 20.99
CA ILE A 114 10.90 11.47 20.13
C ILE A 114 12.07 12.15 19.43
N LEU A 115 11.86 13.33 18.84
CA LEU A 115 12.91 14.09 18.15
C LEU A 115 14.05 14.47 19.10
N VAL A 116 13.74 15.03 20.28
CA VAL A 116 14.75 15.42 21.28
C VAL A 116 15.54 14.22 21.78
N THR A 117 14.89 13.05 21.90
CA THR A 117 15.59 11.81 22.30
C THR A 117 16.53 11.33 21.19
N PHE A 118 16.11 11.40 19.93
CA PHE A 118 16.93 11.05 18.76
C PHE A 118 18.08 12.02 18.53
N GLN A 119 17.91 13.31 18.85
CA GLN A 119 18.93 14.35 18.73
C GLN A 119 20.16 14.08 19.60
N ARG A 120 20.04 13.26 20.67
CA ARG A 120 21.19 12.84 21.48
C ARG A 120 22.25 12.05 20.68
N VAL A 121 21.86 11.48 19.54
CA VAL A 121 22.75 10.72 18.65
C VAL A 121 22.78 11.41 17.29
N PHE A 122 23.57 12.46 17.17
CA PHE A 122 23.82 13.15 15.90
C PHE A 122 24.41 12.15 14.88
N PRO A 123 23.94 12.07 13.61
CA PRO A 123 22.93 12.86 12.88
C PRO A 123 21.59 12.10 12.64
N LEU A 124 21.19 11.23 13.57
CA LEU A 124 20.03 10.36 13.38
C LEU A 124 18.70 11.11 13.33
N ASP A 125 18.63 12.29 13.94
CA ASP A 125 17.49 13.20 13.90
C ASP A 125 17.14 13.64 12.46
N TYR A 126 18.12 14.06 11.66
CA TYR A 126 17.90 14.45 10.26
C TYR A 126 17.42 13.29 9.40
N ILE A 127 17.97 12.09 9.62
CA ILE A 127 17.55 10.87 8.91
C ILE A 127 16.09 10.55 9.25
N LEU A 128 15.69 10.70 10.52
CA LEU A 128 14.32 10.46 10.96
C LEU A 128 13.34 11.49 10.38
N ILE A 129 13.70 12.77 10.39
CA ILE A 129 12.92 13.86 9.78
C ILE A 129 12.72 13.59 8.28
N LEU A 130 13.80 13.23 7.57
CA LEU A 130 13.76 12.90 6.15
C LEU A 130 12.89 11.67 5.88
N LEU A 131 13.04 10.62 6.68
CA LEU A 131 12.23 9.39 6.57
C LEU A 131 10.75 9.69 6.80
N MET A 132 10.42 10.52 7.81
CA MET A 132 9.05 10.91 8.11
C MET A 132 8.44 11.75 6.98
N SER A 133 9.20 12.72 6.45
CA SER A 133 8.79 13.53 5.29
C SER A 133 8.51 12.66 4.06
N LEU A 134 9.45 11.78 3.70
CA LEU A 134 9.26 10.83 2.60
C LEU A 134 8.07 9.91 2.84
N PHE A 135 7.89 9.43 4.06
CA PHE A 135 6.75 8.60 4.45
C PHE A 135 5.43 9.31 4.20
N PHE A 136 5.27 10.57 4.63
CA PHE A 136 4.03 11.33 4.39
C PHE A 136 3.75 11.56 2.92
N VAL A 137 4.76 11.88 2.11
CA VAL A 137 4.61 12.06 0.66
C VAL A 137 4.17 10.76 0.00
N LEU A 138 4.84 9.65 0.32
CA LEU A 138 4.51 8.32 -0.21
C LEU A 138 3.15 7.81 0.28
N ALA A 139 2.80 8.05 1.54
CA ALA A 139 1.50 7.71 2.11
C ALA A 139 0.38 8.48 1.41
N THR A 140 0.58 9.79 1.16
CA THR A 140 -0.35 10.63 0.40
C THR A 140 -0.57 10.08 -1.01
N MET A 141 0.53 9.75 -1.71
CA MET A 141 0.49 9.13 -3.04
C MET A 141 -0.26 7.80 -3.06
N SER A 142 0.05 6.92 -2.12
CA SER A 142 -0.58 5.61 -1.97
C SER A 142 -2.07 5.74 -1.63
N GLY A 143 -2.40 6.67 -0.73
CA GLY A 143 -3.77 7.00 -0.34
C GLY A 143 -4.60 7.46 -1.54
N LEU A 144 -4.10 8.44 -2.30
CA LEU A 144 -4.78 8.94 -3.51
C LEU A 144 -4.97 7.84 -4.56
N LYS A 145 -3.96 6.98 -4.76
CA LYS A 145 -4.03 5.86 -5.70
C LYS A 145 -5.09 4.82 -5.31
N ASN A 146 -5.16 4.45 -4.04
CA ASN A 146 -6.05 3.37 -3.57
C ASN A 146 -7.49 3.84 -3.32
N LEU A 147 -7.68 5.04 -2.76
CA LEU A 147 -9.00 5.59 -2.46
C LEU A 147 -9.63 6.29 -3.68
N GLY A 148 -8.80 6.82 -4.60
CA GLY A 148 -9.22 7.78 -5.61
C GLY A 148 -9.36 9.20 -5.03
N ILE A 149 -9.61 10.19 -5.88
CA ILE A 149 -9.86 11.56 -5.41
C ILE A 149 -11.34 11.67 -5.04
N TRP A 150 -11.61 11.81 -3.74
CA TRP A 150 -12.95 12.09 -3.20
C TRP A 150 -13.07 13.58 -2.98
N PHE A 151 -14.14 14.18 -3.51
CA PHE A 151 -14.52 15.55 -3.19
C PHE A 151 -15.91 15.51 -2.56
N PHE A 152 -16.00 15.95 -1.30
CA PHE A 152 -17.28 16.10 -0.60
C PHE A 152 -18.19 14.85 -0.70
N PHE A 153 -17.63 13.66 -0.43
CA PHE A 153 -18.29 12.35 -0.52
C PHE A 153 -18.60 11.79 -1.92
N VAL A 154 -18.28 12.51 -3.01
CA VAL A 154 -18.40 11.99 -4.38
C VAL A 154 -17.02 11.58 -4.91
N ARG A 155 -16.93 10.37 -5.46
CA ARG A 155 -15.71 9.87 -6.12
C ARG A 155 -15.57 10.55 -7.49
N LEU A 156 -14.78 11.63 -7.56
CA LEU A 156 -14.61 12.42 -8.79
C LEU A 156 -13.72 11.71 -9.82
N TYR A 157 -12.56 11.20 -9.41
CA TYR A 157 -11.59 10.61 -10.34
C TYR A 157 -10.98 9.33 -9.80
N LYS A 158 -11.02 8.26 -10.61
CA LYS A 158 -10.23 7.04 -10.40
C LYS A 158 -8.87 7.21 -11.07
N ILE A 159 -7.81 7.27 -10.27
CA ILE A 159 -6.44 7.27 -10.78
C ILE A 159 -6.11 5.86 -11.28
N ARG A 160 -6.06 5.68 -12.60
CA ARG A 160 -5.66 4.41 -13.23
C ARG A 160 -4.26 4.55 -13.82
N VAL A 161 -3.36 3.64 -13.43
CA VAL A 161 -1.98 3.59 -13.95
C VAL A 161 -2.02 3.48 -15.48
N LYS A 162 -1.36 4.42 -16.18
CA LYS A 162 -1.32 4.58 -17.66
C LYS A 162 -2.59 5.11 -18.34
N LYS A 163 -3.64 5.49 -17.61
CA LYS A 163 -4.85 6.17 -18.14
C LYS A 163 -5.39 7.22 -17.16
N SER A 164 -4.50 8.05 -16.60
CA SER A 164 -4.88 9.18 -15.74
C SER A 164 -5.37 10.35 -16.59
N SER A 165 -6.49 10.98 -16.22
CA SER A 165 -6.88 12.26 -16.84
C SER A 165 -5.91 13.37 -16.41
N PRO A 166 -5.57 14.33 -17.29
CA PRO A 166 -4.67 15.44 -16.96
C PRO A 166 -5.10 16.22 -15.70
N GLN A 167 -6.41 16.39 -15.51
CA GLN A 167 -6.99 17.06 -14.34
C GLN A 167 -6.74 16.30 -13.02
N ALA A 168 -6.77 14.97 -13.03
CA ALA A 168 -6.45 14.17 -11.84
C ALA A 168 -4.97 14.26 -11.49
N LEU A 169 -4.10 14.40 -12.49
CA LEU A 169 -2.67 14.62 -12.28
C LEU A 169 -2.41 15.98 -11.62
N LEU A 170 -3.10 17.04 -12.08
CA LEU A 170 -3.01 18.38 -11.48
C LEU A 170 -3.45 18.38 -10.00
N MET A 171 -4.58 17.73 -9.69
CA MET A 171 -5.08 17.61 -8.31
C MET A 171 -4.12 16.81 -7.42
N LEU A 172 -3.49 15.78 -7.96
CA LEU A 172 -2.46 15.02 -7.26
C LEU A 172 -1.22 15.89 -6.96
N PHE A 173 -0.74 16.70 -7.90
CA PHE A 173 0.31 17.67 -7.63
C PHE A 173 -0.10 18.73 -6.60
N GLY A 174 -1.31 19.26 -6.68
CA GLY A 174 -1.82 20.25 -5.72
C GLY A 174 -1.90 19.70 -4.30
N THR A 175 -2.42 18.48 -4.14
CA THR A 175 -2.48 17.81 -2.82
C THR A 175 -1.09 17.51 -2.27
N LEU A 176 -0.14 17.06 -3.11
CA LEU A 176 1.26 16.90 -2.69
C LEU A 176 1.92 18.21 -2.25
N MET A 177 1.70 19.31 -2.97
CA MET A 177 2.24 20.60 -2.59
C MET A 177 1.67 21.04 -1.24
N LEU A 178 0.38 20.86 -1.04
CA LEU A 178 -0.28 21.18 0.22
C LEU A 178 0.24 20.32 1.38
N THR A 179 0.44 19.02 1.18
CA THR A 179 1.02 18.16 2.23
C THR A 179 2.47 18.55 2.55
N THR A 180 3.28 18.85 1.54
CA THR A 180 4.67 19.31 1.72
C THR A 180 4.73 20.64 2.48
N LEU A 181 3.81 21.57 2.19
CA LEU A 181 3.69 22.82 2.92
C LEU A 181 3.31 22.57 4.39
N GLY A 182 2.32 21.71 4.64
CA GLY A 182 1.91 21.36 6.00
C GLY A 182 3.03 20.71 6.82
N ILE A 183 3.82 19.84 6.19
CA ILE A 183 5.00 19.21 6.80
C ILE A 183 6.06 20.27 7.16
N ASN A 184 6.32 21.25 6.28
CA ASN A 184 7.27 22.34 6.57
C ASN A 184 6.83 23.19 7.76
N ILE A 185 5.54 23.54 7.84
CA ILE A 185 5.00 24.31 8.97
C ILE A 185 5.10 23.50 10.27
N LEU A 186 4.81 22.20 10.22
CA LEU A 186 4.97 21.30 11.36
C LEU A 186 6.42 21.32 11.86
N PHE A 187 7.41 21.18 10.98
CA PHE A 187 8.82 21.22 11.37
C PHE A 187 9.24 22.56 11.95
N TYR A 188 8.77 23.67 11.37
CA TYR A 188 9.05 25.02 11.89
C TYR A 188 8.49 25.21 13.31
N CYS A 189 7.35 24.61 13.64
CA CYS A 189 6.81 24.67 15.00
C CYS A 189 7.59 23.80 16.01
N ILE A 190 8.25 22.73 15.56
CA ILE A 190 8.96 21.77 16.41
C ILE A 190 10.41 22.20 16.66
N SER A 191 11.02 22.91 15.70
CA SER A 191 12.35 23.51 15.83
C SER A 191 12.21 25.04 15.87
N PRO A 192 11.91 25.65 17.02
CA PRO A 192 11.94 27.11 17.17
C PRO A 192 13.35 27.69 17.00
#